data_AF-A0A7G8QS59-F1
#
_entry.id   AF-A0A7G8QS59-F1
#
_cell.length_a   1.000
_cell.length_b   1.000
_cell.length_c   1.000
_cell.angle_alpha   90.00
_cell.angle_beta   90.00
_cell.angle_gamma   90.00
#
_symmetry.space_group_name_H-M   'P 1'
#
loop_
_entity.id
_entity.type
_entity.pdbx_description
1 polymer ?
#
loop_
_entity_poly.entity_id
_entity_poly.type
_entity_poly.pdbx_seq_one_letter_code
_entity_poly.pdbx_strand_id
1 'polypeptide(L)' 'MKRTLAVPTLAFIAAMSCSAIAQDVILPLKEEVQTDEGKICIYGTDTQNEKVIMQGTDSCPPTKTAKQQK' A
#
# COMPACT_ATOMS: atom_id res chain seq x y z
N MET A 1 58.22 -2.66 -24.93
CA MET A 1 57.33 -3.40 -24.01
C MET A 1 57.16 -2.62 -22.72
N LYS A 2 56.01 -1.97 -22.48
CA LYS A 2 55.54 -1.62 -21.13
C LYS A 2 54.01 -1.67 -21.19
N ARG A 3 53.45 -2.74 -20.61
CA ARG A 3 52.00 -3.00 -20.55
C ARG A 3 51.47 -2.24 -19.35
N THR A 4 50.80 -1.11 -19.59
CA THR A 4 50.07 -0.40 -18.54
C THR A 4 48.79 -1.19 -18.29
N LEU A 5 48.84 -2.05 -17.28
CA LEU A 5 47.71 -2.86 -16.83
C LEU A 5 47.18 -2.26 -15.53
N ALA A 6 45.87 -2.36 -15.36
CA ALA A 6 45.08 -2.09 -14.17
C ALA A 6 44.74 -0.62 -13.88
N VAL A 7 43.49 -0.23 -14.14
CA VAL A 7 42.42 -0.33 -13.14
C VAL A 7 41.10 -0.58 -13.90
N PRO A 8 40.38 -1.68 -13.68
CA PRO A 8 39.05 -1.83 -14.24
C PRO A 8 38.13 -0.84 -13.52
N THR A 9 37.43 -0.03 -14.29
CA THR A 9 36.28 0.80 -13.89
C THR A 9 35.17 -0.10 -13.37
N LEU A 10 35.30 -0.59 -12.14
CA LEU A 10 34.25 -1.27 -11.39
C LEU A 10 33.42 -0.19 -10.68
N ALA A 11 32.76 0.65 -11.47
CA ALA A 11 31.64 1.45 -11.00
C ALA A 11 30.44 0.52 -10.82
N PHE A 12 30.45 -0.20 -9.70
CA PHE A 12 29.25 -0.77 -9.08
C PHE A 12 28.29 0.39 -8.76
N ILE A 13 27.54 0.88 -9.75
CA ILE A 13 26.29 1.59 -9.45
C ILE A 13 25.25 0.49 -9.31
N ALA A 14 25.18 0.01 -8.07
CA ALA A 14 24.19 -0.93 -7.59
C ALA A 14 22.82 -0.51 -8.12
N ALA A 15 22.10 -1.52 -8.61
CA ALA A 15 20.72 -1.44 -9.04
C ALA A 15 19.95 -0.44 -8.18
N MET A 16 19.36 0.56 -8.84
CA MET A 16 18.18 1.24 -8.31
C MET A 16 17.13 0.16 -8.09
N SER A 17 17.17 -0.49 -6.93
CA SER A 17 16.05 -1.23 -6.40
C SER A 17 14.96 -0.19 -6.24
N CYS A 18 14.04 -0.18 -7.20
CA CYS A 18 12.75 0.50 -7.09
C CYS A 18 12.06 -0.13 -5.88
N SER A 19 12.40 0.37 -4.70
CA SER A 19 11.65 0.15 -3.48
C SER A 19 10.36 0.89 -3.74
N ALA A 20 9.39 0.21 -4.35
CA ALA A 20 8.04 0.74 -4.46
C ALA A 20 7.59 1.01 -3.03
N ILE A 21 7.68 2.26 -2.61
CA ILE A 21 7.21 2.70 -1.31
C ILE A 21 5.71 2.46 -1.39
N ALA A 22 5.25 1.35 -0.82
CA ALA A 22 3.83 1.08 -0.65
C ALA A 22 3.32 2.18 0.28
N GLN A 23 2.71 3.22 -0.30
CA GLN A 23 2.13 4.30 0.47
C GLN A 23 0.90 3.73 1.17
N ASP A 24 0.96 3.69 2.50
CA ASP A 24 -0.20 3.43 3.33
C ASP A 24 -1.10 4.66 3.26
N VAL A 25 -2.29 4.49 2.68
CA VAL A 25 -3.31 5.53 2.56
C VAL A 25 -4.37 5.32 3.61
N ILE A 26 -4.71 6.39 4.32
CA ILE A 26 -5.79 6.38 5.29
C ILE A 26 -7.09 6.66 4.54
N LEU A 27 -7.99 5.68 4.50
CA LEU A 27 -9.32 5.79 3.91
C LEU A 27 -10.35 6.07 5.03
N PRO A 28 -11.11 7.18 4.93
CA PRO A 28 -12.18 7.46 5.88
C PRO A 28 -13.40 6.56 5.62
N LEU A 29 -14.18 6.30 6.66
CA LEU A 29 -15.46 5.59 6.54
C LEU A 29 -16.46 6.47 5.76
N LYS A 30 -16.99 5.94 4.66
CA LYS A 30 -18.01 6.57 3.83
C LYS A 30 -19.41 6.07 4.18
N GLU A 31 -19.55 4.76 4.36
CA GLU A 31 -20.84 4.13 4.56
C GLU A 31 -20.72 2.90 5.47
N GLU A 32 -21.69 2.73 6.36
CA GLU A 32 -21.88 1.53 7.18
C GLU A 32 -23.21 0.89 6.80
N VAL A 33 -23.17 -0.37 6.35
CA VAL A 33 -24.34 -1.14 5.93
C VAL A 33 -24.46 -2.38 6.81
N GLN A 34 -25.57 -2.49 7.54
CA GLN A 34 -25.89 -3.68 8.33
C GLN A 34 -26.42 -4.79 7.39
N THR A 35 -25.85 -5.99 7.45
CA THR A 35 -26.32 -7.17 6.72
C THR A 35 -26.60 -8.34 7.67
N ASP A 36 -27.26 -9.38 7.18
CA ASP A 36 -27.54 -10.60 7.96
C ASP A 36 -26.26 -11.33 8.40
N GLU A 37 -25.16 -11.14 7.67
CA GLU A 37 -23.86 -11.75 7.93
C GLU A 37 -22.95 -10.90 8.83
N GLY A 38 -23.32 -9.65 9.14
CA GLY A 38 -22.51 -8.73 9.95
C GLY A 38 -22.69 -7.27 9.57
N LYS A 39 -21.62 -6.47 9.72
CA LYS A 39 -21.59 -5.08 9.25
C LYS A 39 -20.61 -4.93 8.11
N ILE A 40 -21.01 -4.19 7.08
CA ILE A 40 -20.15 -3.83 5.95
C ILE A 40 -19.73 -2.37 6.12
N CYS A 41 -18.44 -2.15 6.14
CA CYS A 41 -17.82 -0.84 6.21
C CYS A 41 -17.23 -0.50 4.83
N ILE A 42 -17.71 0.57 4.20
CA ILE A 42 -17.15 1.10 2.96
C ILE A 42 -16.25 2.27 3.34
N TYR A 43 -14.95 2.09 3.15
CA TYR A 43 -13.93 3.12 3.33
C TYR A 43 -13.56 3.71 1.99
N GLY A 44 -13.39 5.02 1.88
CA GLY A 44 -12.98 5.58 0.60
C GLY A 44 -12.86 7.08 0.56
N THR A 45 -12.07 7.53 -0.41
CA THR A 45 -12.01 8.91 -0.88
C THR A 45 -12.71 9.01 -2.24
N ASP A 46 -12.58 10.13 -2.94
CA ASP A 46 -13.11 10.27 -4.30
C ASP A 46 -12.34 9.44 -5.33
N THR A 47 -11.12 9.03 -5.00
CA THR A 47 -10.21 8.33 -5.92
C THR A 47 -10.07 6.84 -5.61
N GLN A 48 -10.43 6.38 -4.41
CA GLN A 48 -10.25 5.00 -3.97
C GLN A 48 -11.38 4.60 -3.03
N ASN A 49 -11.94 3.41 -3.21
CA ASN A 49 -12.90 2.83 -2.28
C ASN A 49 -12.49 1.39 -1.95
N GLU A 50 -12.68 1.00 -0.70
CA GLU A 50 -12.38 -0.32 -0.18
C GLU A 50 -13.53 -0.78 0.73
N LYS A 51 -14.00 -2.01 0.50
CA LYS A 51 -15.08 -2.63 1.26
C LYS A 51 -14.50 -3.62 2.26
N VAL A 52 -14.94 -3.53 3.50
CA VAL A 52 -14.56 -4.46 4.57
C VAL A 52 -15.81 -5.03 5.22
N ILE A 53 -15.84 -6.34 5.40
CA ILE A 53 -16.90 -7.02 6.14
C ILE A 53 -16.40 -7.25 7.56
N MET A 54 -17.06 -6.63 8.52
CA MET A 54 -16.85 -6.87 9.94
C MET A 54 -17.81 -7.95 10.42
N GLN A 55 -17.24 -9.04 10.93
CA GLN A 55 -18.00 -10.08 11.62
C GLN A 55 -18.18 -9.65 13.08
N GLY A 56 -19.42 -9.54 13.54
CA GLY A 56 -19.74 -9.17 14.92
C GLY A 56 -20.66 -7.96 15.04
N THR A 57 -20.74 -7.43 16.26
CA THR A 57 -21.58 -6.26 16.60
C THR A 57 -20.81 -4.95 16.69
N ASP A 58 -19.49 -5.01 16.47
CA ASP A 58 -18.61 -3.85 16.55
C ASP A 58 -18.94 -2.83 15.45
N SER A 59 -18.95 -1.55 15.80
CA SER A 59 -19.14 -0.47 14.82
C SER A 59 -17.93 -0.37 13.90
N CYS A 60 -18.14 0.09 12.66
CA CYS A 60 -17.05 0.36 11.76
C CYS A 60 -16.09 1.40 12.37
N PRO A 61 -14.76 1.13 12.43
CA PRO A 61 -13.81 2.15 12.82
C PRO A 61 -13.91 3.36 11.86
N PRO A 62 -13.57 4.57 12.32
CA PRO A 62 -13.76 5.79 11.52
C PRO A 62 -12.83 5.87 10.30
N THR A 63 -11.71 5.14 10.34
CA THR A 63 -10.68 5.13 9.29
C THR A 63 -10.04 3.76 9.16
N LYS A 64 -9.57 3.43 7.97
CA LYS A 64 -8.79 2.23 7.70
C LYS A 64 -7.51 2.57 6.93
N THR A 65 -6.42 1.87 7.26
CA THR A 65 -5.19 1.93 6.46
C THR A 65 -5.28 0.93 5.30
N ALA A 66 -5.23 1.44 4.09
CA ALA A 66 -5.18 0.68 2.86
C ALA A 66 -3.80 0.81 2.22
N LYS A 67 -3.23 -0.30 1.75
CA LYS A 67 -2.00 -0.25 0.95
C LYS A 67 -2.35 0.22 -0.45
N GLN A 68 -1.68 1.25 -0.97
CA GLN A 68 -1.73 1.51 -2.41
C GLN A 68 -1.03 0.37 -3.15
N GLN A 69 -1.81 -0.45 -3.85
CA GLN A 69 -1.30 -1.28 -4.93
C GLN A 69 -1.27 -0.40 -6.18
N LYS A 70 -0.07 0.07 -6.55
CA LYS A 70 0.18 0.74 -7.83
C LYS A 70 0.41 -0.29 -8.92
#